data_AF-A0A7X6TEN4-F1
#
_entry.id   AF-A0A7X6TEN4-F1
#
_cell.length_a   1.000
_cell.length_b   1.000
_cell.length_c   1.000
_cell.angle_alpha   90.00
_cell.angle_beta   90.00
_cell.angle_gamma   90.00
#
_symmetry.space_group_name_H-M   'P 1'
#
loop_
_entity.id
_entity.type
_entity.pdbx_description
1 polymer ?
#
loop_
_entity_poly.entity_id
_entity_poly.type
_entity_poly.pdbx_seq_one_letter_code
_entity_poly.pdbx_strand_id
1 'polypeptide(L)'
;MTKKKTNVRIRKKDLKSDIIQFFQDNRQKKYDYLQLSRTFGLKRQTQQIMLFDILEELHRQGFLTKSSGNRYSIALIKPSGHDSNQDLYENILGEFDINEDYPEKALQAAEQLSDIIPENEYSYREDFREINTFTIDPWDAKDFDDALSLQKLANGNWEVGVHIADVTYYVKQGSAIDKEAEKRATSVYLVDRTISMLPERLSNELCSLRPDEEKRCFSCVFEMNDAAQIKNYRIARTVIRSDRRLSYEEALEIIQGKNDPLQKDMILLNELAKKLRNKRFKNGA
;
A
#
# COMPACT_ATOMS: atom_id res chain seq x y z
N MET A 1 -44.73 -59.38 -17.98
CA MET A 1 -43.89 -58.70 -16.97
C MET A 1 -43.21 -57.49 -17.60
N THR A 2 -43.86 -56.33 -17.58
CA THR A 2 -43.32 -55.06 -18.11
C THR A 2 -42.59 -54.32 -17.00
N LYS A 3 -41.26 -54.21 -17.10
CA LYS A 3 -40.42 -53.46 -16.16
C LYS A 3 -40.78 -51.97 -16.21
N LYS A 4 -41.35 -51.43 -15.11
CA LYS A 4 -41.52 -49.99 -14.87
C LYS A 4 -40.16 -49.29 -14.98
N LYS A 5 -40.03 -48.36 -15.93
CA LYS A 5 -38.95 -47.37 -15.92
C LYS A 5 -39.18 -46.44 -14.73
N THR A 6 -38.36 -46.59 -13.70
CA THR A 6 -38.31 -45.68 -12.55
C THR A 6 -37.86 -44.30 -13.05
N ASN A 7 -38.81 -43.36 -13.12
CA ASN A 7 -38.54 -41.94 -13.36
C ASN A 7 -37.89 -41.37 -12.09
N VAL A 8 -36.56 -41.48 -11.98
CA VAL A 8 -35.82 -40.85 -10.88
C VAL A 8 -35.92 -39.33 -11.06
N ARG A 9 -36.57 -38.66 -10.12
CA ARG A 9 -36.72 -37.19 -10.10
C ARG A 9 -35.37 -36.57 -9.75
N ILE A 10 -34.72 -35.93 -10.71
CA ILE A 10 -33.45 -35.21 -10.49
C ILE A 10 -33.72 -34.02 -9.56
N ARG A 11 -32.97 -33.92 -8.46
CA ARG A 11 -33.04 -32.80 -7.53
C ARG A 11 -32.02 -31.73 -7.94
N LYS A 12 -32.41 -30.44 -7.87
CA LYS A 12 -31.55 -29.29 -8.25
C LYS A 12 -30.21 -29.30 -7.50
N LYS A 13 -30.22 -29.64 -6.20
CA LYS A 13 -29.02 -29.69 -5.35
C LYS A 13 -28.01 -30.74 -5.80
N ASP A 14 -28.50 -31.93 -6.16
CA ASP A 14 -27.66 -33.04 -6.61
C ASP A 14 -27.02 -32.68 -7.97
N LEU A 15 -27.85 -32.21 -8.91
CA LEU A 15 -27.37 -31.77 -10.23
C LEU A 15 -26.37 -30.62 -10.15
N LYS A 16 -26.57 -29.65 -9.23
CA LYS A 16 -25.60 -28.56 -8.99
C LYS A 16 -24.25 -29.12 -8.53
N SER A 17 -24.26 -30.10 -7.63
CA SER A 17 -23.03 -30.72 -7.12
C SER A 17 -22.29 -31.49 -8.22
N ASP A 18 -23.01 -32.23 -9.06
CA ASP A 18 -22.44 -32.95 -10.19
C ASP A 18 -21.83 -32.00 -11.24
N ILE A 19 -22.46 -30.86 -11.50
CA ILE A 19 -21.94 -29.82 -12.41
C ILE A 19 -20.65 -29.21 -11.85
N ILE A 20 -20.62 -28.90 -10.54
CA ILE A 20 -19.43 -28.40 -9.86
C ILE A 20 -18.25 -29.38 -10.04
N GLN A 21 -18.47 -30.66 -9.73
CA GLN A 21 -17.44 -31.69 -9.85
C GLN A 21 -16.96 -31.84 -11.30
N PHE A 22 -17.88 -31.87 -12.26
CA PHE A 22 -17.55 -31.98 -13.67
C PHE A 22 -16.59 -30.88 -14.15
N PHE A 23 -16.84 -29.62 -13.76
CA PHE A 23 -15.96 -28.50 -14.12
C PHE A 23 -14.61 -28.56 -13.40
N GLN A 24 -14.58 -29.07 -12.15
CA GLN A 24 -13.34 -29.28 -11.41
C GLN A 24 -12.44 -30.34 -12.05
N ASP A 25 -13.04 -31.38 -12.65
CA ASP A 25 -12.32 -32.44 -13.36
C ASP A 25 -11.90 -32.02 -14.79
N ASN A 26 -12.49 -30.94 -15.33
CA ASN A 26 -12.30 -30.49 -16.71
C ASN A 26 -11.85 -29.01 -16.81
N ARG A 27 -10.92 -28.59 -15.94
CA ARG A 27 -10.57 -27.16 -15.73
C ARG A 27 -10.15 -26.39 -16.98
N GLN A 28 -9.53 -27.06 -17.96
CA GLN A 28 -8.98 -26.42 -19.16
C GLN A 28 -9.96 -26.34 -20.33
N LYS A 29 -11.21 -26.79 -20.16
CA LYS A 29 -12.19 -26.90 -21.25
C LYS A 29 -13.38 -25.97 -21.03
N LYS A 30 -13.94 -25.48 -22.14
CA LYS A 30 -15.15 -24.66 -22.20
C LYS A 30 -16.29 -25.49 -22.79
N TYR A 31 -17.46 -25.43 -22.17
CA TYR A 31 -18.63 -26.18 -22.59
C TYR A 31 -19.81 -25.26 -22.87
N ASP A 32 -20.50 -25.50 -23.97
CA ASP A 32 -21.79 -24.87 -24.22
C ASP A 32 -22.92 -25.63 -23.49
N TYR A 33 -24.07 -24.97 -23.43
CA TYR A 33 -25.27 -25.49 -22.80
C TYR A 33 -25.74 -26.85 -23.36
N LEU A 34 -25.62 -27.07 -24.69
CA LEU A 34 -26.08 -28.31 -25.34
C LEU A 34 -25.15 -29.48 -25.00
N GLN A 35 -23.84 -29.23 -24.92
CA GLN A 35 -22.85 -30.20 -24.49
C GLN A 35 -23.14 -30.65 -23.05
N LEU A 36 -23.37 -29.71 -22.13
CA LEU A 36 -23.69 -30.02 -20.74
C LEU A 36 -25.02 -30.77 -20.61
N SER A 37 -26.07 -30.35 -21.32
CA SER A 37 -27.37 -31.05 -21.34
C SER A 37 -27.23 -32.51 -21.79
N ARG A 38 -26.37 -32.79 -22.77
CA ARG A 38 -26.07 -34.17 -23.21
C ARG A 38 -25.26 -34.94 -22.18
N THR A 39 -24.21 -34.35 -21.62
CA THR A 39 -23.35 -34.96 -20.60
C THR A 39 -24.15 -35.42 -19.38
N PHE A 40 -25.08 -34.59 -18.89
CA PHE A 40 -25.91 -34.91 -17.73
C PHE A 40 -27.22 -35.64 -18.10
N GLY A 41 -27.41 -36.03 -19.36
CA GLY A 41 -28.59 -36.80 -19.81
C GLY A 41 -29.94 -36.06 -19.67
N LEU A 42 -29.92 -34.72 -19.68
CA LEU A 42 -31.09 -33.88 -19.42
C LEU A 42 -31.90 -33.67 -20.71
N LYS A 43 -32.94 -34.49 -20.90
CA LYS A 43 -33.74 -34.53 -22.15
C LYS A 43 -35.04 -33.73 -22.07
N ARG A 44 -35.55 -33.45 -20.86
CA ARG A 44 -36.83 -32.74 -20.67
C ARG A 44 -36.60 -31.23 -20.56
N GLN A 45 -37.54 -30.45 -21.09
CA GLN A 45 -37.48 -28.98 -21.03
C GLN A 45 -37.34 -28.45 -19.59
N THR A 46 -38.00 -29.06 -18.62
CA THR A 46 -37.89 -28.66 -17.20
C THR A 46 -36.49 -28.92 -16.60
N GLN A 47 -35.80 -29.98 -17.02
CA GLN A 47 -34.42 -30.28 -16.61
C GLN A 47 -33.43 -29.33 -17.28
N GLN A 48 -33.72 -28.97 -18.53
CA GLN A 48 -32.97 -27.99 -19.30
C GLN A 48 -33.05 -26.60 -18.66
N ILE A 49 -34.25 -26.13 -18.29
CA ILE A 49 -34.40 -24.87 -17.54
C ILE A 49 -33.63 -24.93 -16.22
N MET A 50 -33.74 -26.04 -15.47
CA MET A 50 -32.98 -26.22 -14.24
C MET A 50 -31.45 -26.15 -14.45
N LEU A 51 -30.92 -26.75 -15.52
CA LEU A 51 -29.50 -26.63 -15.88
C LEU A 51 -29.12 -25.18 -16.14
N PHE A 52 -29.93 -24.44 -16.89
CA PHE A 52 -29.67 -23.02 -17.19
C PHE A 52 -29.62 -22.21 -15.89
N ASP A 53 -30.62 -22.37 -15.02
CA ASP A 53 -30.69 -21.68 -13.74
C ASP A 53 -29.46 -21.97 -12.87
N ILE A 54 -29.00 -23.23 -12.83
CA ILE A 54 -27.80 -23.61 -12.07
C ILE A 54 -26.54 -22.96 -12.68
N LEU A 55 -26.39 -22.94 -14.00
CA LEU A 55 -25.22 -22.36 -14.65
C LEU A 55 -25.15 -20.84 -14.45
N GLU A 56 -26.27 -20.13 -14.56
CA GLU A 56 -26.35 -18.69 -14.26
C GLU A 56 -26.12 -18.41 -12.77
N GLU A 57 -26.62 -19.26 -11.88
CA GLU A 57 -26.37 -19.17 -10.43
C GLU A 57 -24.88 -19.34 -10.12
N LEU A 58 -24.22 -20.37 -10.69
CA LEU A 58 -22.78 -20.61 -10.51
C LEU A 58 -21.91 -19.53 -11.14
N HIS A 59 -22.32 -18.97 -12.28
CA HIS A 59 -21.62 -17.84 -12.89
C HIS A 59 -21.68 -16.59 -12.00
N ARG A 60 -22.87 -16.27 -11.47
CA ARG A 60 -23.06 -15.15 -10.55
C ARG A 60 -22.29 -15.32 -9.24
N GLN A 61 -22.14 -16.57 -8.78
CA GLN A 61 -21.33 -16.93 -7.62
C GLN A 61 -19.81 -16.97 -7.91
N GLY A 62 -19.39 -16.60 -9.13
CA GLY A 62 -17.97 -16.60 -9.51
C GLY A 62 -17.36 -17.99 -9.68
N PHE A 63 -18.14 -19.08 -9.58
CA PHE A 63 -17.63 -20.44 -9.77
C PHE A 63 -17.39 -20.77 -11.25
N LEU A 64 -18.18 -20.17 -12.16
CA LEU A 64 -18.01 -20.29 -13.61
C LEU A 64 -17.76 -18.94 -14.26
N THR A 65 -16.93 -18.92 -15.30
CA THR A 65 -16.83 -17.79 -16.25
C THR A 65 -17.65 -18.08 -17.49
N LYS A 66 -18.33 -17.07 -18.02
CA LYS A 66 -19.15 -17.15 -19.23
C LYS A 66 -18.52 -16.32 -20.35
N SER A 67 -18.19 -16.94 -21.48
CA SER A 67 -17.65 -16.23 -22.64
C SER A 67 -18.75 -15.71 -23.57
N SER A 68 -18.41 -14.78 -24.47
CA SER A 68 -19.34 -14.14 -25.43
C SER A 68 -20.13 -15.12 -26.31
N GLY A 69 -19.73 -16.40 -26.38
CA GLY A 69 -20.45 -17.47 -27.08
C GLY A 69 -21.36 -18.33 -26.19
N ASN A 70 -21.74 -17.85 -25.00
CA ASN A 70 -22.57 -18.59 -24.04
C ASN A 70 -21.94 -19.92 -23.58
N ARG A 71 -20.61 -19.99 -23.57
CA ARG A 71 -19.84 -21.15 -23.08
C ARG A 71 -19.34 -20.89 -21.67
N TYR A 72 -19.37 -21.93 -20.86
CA TYR A 72 -18.96 -21.92 -19.47
C TYR A 72 -17.62 -22.64 -19.31
N SER A 73 -16.75 -22.10 -18.48
CA SER A 73 -15.56 -22.78 -17.93
C SER A 73 -15.51 -22.55 -16.43
N ILE A 74 -14.76 -23.40 -15.72
CA ILE A 74 -14.46 -23.14 -14.32
C ILE A 74 -13.76 -21.77 -14.22
N ALA A 75 -14.15 -20.96 -13.26
CA ALA A 75 -13.34 -19.81 -12.90
C ALA A 75 -12.00 -20.32 -12.35
N LEU A 76 -10.89 -19.73 -12.81
CA LEU A 76 -9.56 -20.06 -12.30
C LEU A 76 -9.40 -19.63 -10.82
N ILE A 77 -10.36 -18.86 -10.32
CA ILE A 77 -10.51 -18.36 -8.95
C ILE A 77 -11.51 -19.27 -8.23
N LYS A 78 -11.10 -19.96 -7.16
CA LYS A 78 -12.06 -20.60 -6.26
C LYS A 78 -12.81 -19.49 -5.51
N PRO A 79 -14.15 -19.49 -5.48
CA PRO A 79 -14.85 -18.72 -4.46
C PRO A 79 -14.74 -19.51 -3.15
N SER A 80 -13.84 -19.11 -2.26
CA SER A 80 -14.01 -19.41 -0.85
C SER A 80 -15.26 -18.65 -0.40
N GLY A 81 -16.00 -19.14 0.59
CA GLY A 81 -17.12 -18.40 1.17
C GLY A 81 -16.70 -17.15 1.97
N HIS A 82 -15.53 -16.57 1.69
CA HIS A 82 -14.98 -15.36 2.28
C HIS A 82 -15.00 -14.23 1.24
N ASP A 83 -15.01 -12.99 1.73
CA ASP A 83 -15.18 -11.77 0.94
C ASP A 83 -14.38 -11.82 -0.37
N SER A 84 -15.04 -11.66 -1.52
CA SER A 84 -14.47 -11.93 -2.85
C SER A 84 -13.23 -11.10 -3.17
N ASN A 85 -13.04 -9.99 -2.45
CA ASN A 85 -11.86 -9.14 -2.56
C ASN A 85 -10.67 -9.70 -1.78
N GLN A 86 -10.90 -10.31 -0.62
CA GLN A 86 -9.83 -10.88 0.18
C GLN A 86 -9.21 -12.08 -0.53
N ASP A 87 -10.03 -12.97 -1.08
CA ASP A 87 -9.55 -14.07 -1.93
C ASP A 87 -8.75 -13.56 -3.14
N LEU A 88 -9.10 -12.40 -3.71
CA LEU A 88 -8.35 -11.80 -4.82
C LEU A 88 -6.97 -11.30 -4.37
N TYR A 89 -6.87 -10.62 -3.23
CA TYR A 89 -5.59 -10.12 -2.72
C TYR A 89 -4.65 -11.27 -2.34
N GLU A 90 -5.13 -12.30 -1.62
CA GLU A 90 -4.32 -13.47 -1.29
C GLU A 90 -3.75 -14.16 -2.54
N ASN A 91 -4.52 -14.20 -3.63
CA ASN A 91 -4.05 -14.74 -4.91
C ASN A 91 -2.96 -13.87 -5.55
N ILE A 92 -3.11 -12.54 -5.53
CA ILE A 92 -2.09 -11.61 -6.03
C ILE A 92 -0.81 -11.78 -5.22
N LEU A 93 -0.91 -11.81 -3.88
CA LEU A 93 0.24 -11.99 -3.00
C LEU A 93 0.94 -13.32 -3.25
N GLY A 94 0.19 -14.41 -3.40
CA GLY A 94 0.74 -15.72 -3.76
C GLY A 94 1.38 -15.78 -5.16
N GLU A 95 0.81 -15.10 -6.15
CA GLU A 95 1.34 -15.05 -7.52
C GLU A 95 2.68 -14.29 -7.59
N PHE A 96 2.81 -13.21 -6.81
CA PHE A 96 4.02 -12.38 -6.75
C PHE A 96 4.99 -12.76 -5.62
N ASP A 97 4.73 -13.85 -4.89
CA ASP A 97 5.52 -14.31 -3.73
C ASP A 97 5.73 -13.21 -2.67
N ILE A 98 4.70 -12.39 -2.46
CA ILE A 98 4.71 -11.32 -1.46
C ILE A 98 4.23 -11.91 -0.14
N ASN A 99 5.14 -11.95 0.84
CA ASN A 99 4.82 -12.43 2.18
C ASN A 99 4.40 -11.28 3.09
N GLU A 100 3.23 -11.39 3.71
CA GLU A 100 2.77 -10.43 4.72
C GLU A 100 3.57 -10.59 6.01
N ASP A 101 3.78 -11.85 6.44
CA ASP A 101 4.38 -12.17 7.72
C ASP A 101 5.88 -11.91 7.74
N TYR A 102 6.35 -11.31 8.84
CA TYR A 102 7.76 -11.13 9.11
C TYR A 102 8.34 -12.38 9.78
N PRO A 103 9.59 -12.77 9.44
CA PRO A 103 10.32 -13.75 10.23
C PRO A 103 10.42 -13.31 11.69
N GLU A 104 10.19 -14.25 12.63
CA GLU A 104 10.21 -13.97 14.06
C GLU A 104 11.50 -13.26 14.53
N LYS A 105 12.65 -13.61 13.92
CA LYS A 105 13.93 -12.96 14.21
C LYS A 105 13.96 -11.47 13.85
N ALA A 106 13.28 -11.06 12.77
CA ALA A 106 13.21 -9.66 12.38
C ALA A 106 12.30 -8.87 13.33
N LEU A 107 11.16 -9.45 13.72
CA LEU A 107 10.26 -8.85 14.71
C LEU A 107 10.94 -8.68 16.07
N GLN A 108 11.55 -9.74 16.61
CA GLN A 108 12.26 -9.68 17.89
C GLN A 108 13.41 -8.65 17.86
N ALA A 109 14.14 -8.57 16.75
CA ALA A 109 15.21 -7.57 16.60
C ALA A 109 14.64 -6.14 16.60
N ALA A 110 13.49 -5.90 15.97
CA ALA A 110 12.85 -4.59 15.93
C ALA A 110 12.32 -4.17 17.31
N GLU A 111 11.70 -5.08 18.05
CA GLU A 111 11.20 -4.83 19.42
C GLU A 111 12.31 -4.47 20.42
N GLN A 112 13.53 -4.95 20.20
CA GLN A 112 14.68 -4.65 21.06
C GLN A 112 15.28 -3.25 20.80
N LEU A 113 14.86 -2.56 19.75
CA LEU A 113 15.37 -1.23 19.43
C LEU A 113 14.77 -0.18 20.37
N SER A 114 15.66 0.65 20.92
CA SER A 114 15.29 1.77 21.78
C SER A 114 14.87 2.99 20.95
N ASP A 115 13.85 3.68 21.46
CA ASP A 115 13.39 5.00 21.05
C ASP A 115 14.24 6.15 21.63
N ILE A 116 15.04 5.88 22.66
CA ILE A 116 15.93 6.86 23.28
C ILE A 116 17.13 7.12 22.35
N ILE A 117 17.38 8.39 22.03
CA ILE A 117 18.57 8.81 21.30
C ILE A 117 19.75 8.86 22.29
N PRO A 118 20.83 8.08 22.07
CA PRO A 118 22.01 8.13 22.93
C PRO A 118 22.69 9.51 22.91
N GLU A 119 23.21 9.97 24.05
CA GLU A 119 23.82 11.31 24.20
C GLU A 119 24.94 11.59 23.19
N ASN A 120 25.72 10.56 22.84
CA ASN A 120 26.81 10.71 21.87
C ASN A 120 26.31 11.02 20.44
N GLU A 121 25.04 10.75 20.11
CA GLU A 121 24.47 11.11 18.82
C GLU A 121 24.38 12.62 18.62
N TYR A 122 24.08 13.38 19.69
CA TYR A 122 23.97 14.85 19.60
C TYR A 122 25.31 15.54 19.33
N SER A 123 26.43 14.86 19.57
CA SER A 123 27.77 15.45 19.38
C SER A 123 28.14 15.72 17.93
N TYR A 124 27.53 14.99 16.97
CA TYR A 124 27.87 15.07 15.56
C TYR A 124 26.67 15.34 14.64
N ARG A 125 25.45 15.29 15.18
CA ARG A 125 24.24 15.63 14.45
C ARG A 125 23.97 17.13 14.57
N GLU A 126 23.64 17.78 13.45
CA GLU A 126 23.18 19.16 13.51
C GLU A 126 21.79 19.22 14.17
N ASP A 127 21.58 20.23 15.01
CA ASP A 127 20.38 20.37 15.83
C ASP A 127 19.35 21.28 15.14
N PHE A 128 18.19 20.72 14.83
CA PHE A 128 17.04 21.40 14.23
C PHE A 128 15.81 21.38 15.15
N ARG A 129 15.94 20.95 16.42
CA ARG A 129 14.80 20.77 17.35
C ARG A 129 14.04 22.06 17.69
N GLU A 130 14.67 23.21 17.50
CA GLU A 130 14.11 24.53 17.73
C GLU A 130 13.77 25.27 16.42
N ILE A 131 13.87 24.59 15.28
CA ILE A 131 13.51 25.12 13.96
C ILE A 131 12.17 24.53 13.57
N ASN A 132 11.21 25.39 13.20
CA ASN A 132 9.89 24.99 12.74
C ASN A 132 9.99 23.89 11.67
N THR A 133 9.54 22.70 12.01
CA THR A 133 9.63 21.49 11.20
C THR A 133 8.27 20.79 11.17
N PHE A 134 7.84 20.32 10.00
CA PHE A 134 6.55 19.64 9.87
C PHE A 134 6.56 18.58 8.77
N THR A 135 5.68 17.61 8.88
CA THR A 135 5.42 16.58 7.85
C THR A 135 4.09 16.89 7.13
N ILE A 136 3.97 16.49 5.87
CA ILE A 136 2.73 16.61 5.08
C ILE A 136 2.47 15.28 4.37
N ASP A 137 1.43 14.58 4.80
CA ASP A 137 1.17 13.20 4.40
C ASP A 137 -0.33 12.98 4.11
N PRO A 138 -0.73 11.84 3.50
CA PRO A 138 -2.13 11.43 3.51
C PRO A 138 -2.68 11.31 4.94
N TRP A 139 -3.97 11.58 5.12
CA TRP A 139 -4.59 11.63 6.46
C TRP A 139 -4.50 10.29 7.21
N ASP A 140 -4.39 9.17 6.50
CA ASP A 140 -4.33 7.79 7.00
C ASP A 140 -2.89 7.23 7.11
N ALA A 141 -1.87 7.99 6.67
CA ALA A 141 -0.47 7.59 6.78
C ALA A 141 0.02 7.53 8.23
N LYS A 142 0.97 6.64 8.51
CA LYS A 142 1.58 6.41 9.83
C LYS A 142 3.12 6.47 9.82
N ASP A 143 3.69 6.30 8.64
CA ASP A 143 5.10 6.23 8.28
C ASP A 143 5.54 7.56 7.67
N PHE A 144 5.76 8.57 8.52
CA PHE A 144 6.18 9.91 8.06
C PHE A 144 7.69 9.89 7.80
N ASP A 145 8.09 9.63 6.55
CA ASP A 145 9.49 9.45 6.18
C ASP A 145 10.25 10.76 5.99
N ASP A 146 9.56 11.84 5.65
CA ASP A 146 10.14 13.14 5.38
C ASP A 146 9.47 14.30 6.13
N ALA A 147 10.29 15.31 6.46
CA ALA A 147 9.86 16.55 7.07
C ALA A 147 10.55 17.75 6.39
N LEU A 148 9.88 18.89 6.43
CA LEU A 148 10.39 20.16 5.89
C LEU A 148 10.62 21.16 7.01
N SER A 149 11.70 21.92 6.91
CA SER A 149 11.96 23.08 7.77
C SER A 149 12.35 24.31 6.95
N LEU A 150 12.10 25.49 7.51
CA LEU A 150 12.45 26.77 6.90
C LEU A 150 12.92 27.76 7.97
N GLN A 151 14.05 28.42 7.73
CA GLN A 151 14.45 29.59 8.51
C GLN A 151 15.13 30.67 7.67
N LYS A 152 15.06 31.93 8.10
CA LYS A 152 15.74 33.06 7.45
C LYS A 152 17.14 33.19 8.03
N LEU A 153 18.16 33.21 7.16
CA LEU A 153 19.54 33.44 7.55
C LEU A 153 19.85 34.94 7.69
N ALA A 154 20.90 35.26 8.45
CA ALA A 154 21.34 36.63 8.70
C ALA A 154 21.71 37.40 7.41
N ASN A 155 22.15 36.70 6.37
CA ASN A 155 22.46 37.28 5.06
C ASN A 155 21.23 37.53 4.17
N GLY A 156 20.03 37.23 4.66
CA GLY A 156 18.78 37.38 3.93
C GLY A 156 18.41 36.21 3.02
N ASN A 157 19.22 35.16 2.91
CA ASN A 157 18.82 33.92 2.25
C ASN A 157 17.96 33.05 3.18
N TRP A 158 17.31 32.04 2.63
CA TRP A 158 16.55 31.03 3.35
C TRP A 158 17.39 29.77 3.51
N GLU A 159 17.34 29.14 4.68
CA GLU A 159 17.75 27.77 4.87
C GLU A 159 16.51 26.88 4.82
N VAL A 160 16.49 25.96 3.86
CA VAL A 160 15.40 24.99 3.65
C VAL A 160 15.95 23.61 3.96
N GLY A 161 15.41 22.95 4.97
CA GLY A 161 15.75 21.58 5.33
C GLY A 161 14.76 20.59 4.71
N VAL A 162 15.28 19.53 4.09
CA VAL A 162 14.54 18.30 3.77
C VAL A 162 15.13 17.20 4.64
N HIS A 163 14.37 16.73 5.61
CA HIS A 163 14.80 15.80 6.64
C HIS A 163 14.20 14.42 6.36
N ILE A 164 15.03 13.43 6.07
CA ILE A 164 14.58 12.04 5.85
C ILE A 164 14.87 11.21 7.08
N ALA A 165 13.96 10.34 7.50
CA ALA A 165 14.16 9.41 8.59
C ALA A 165 15.49 8.63 8.46
N ASP A 166 16.31 8.60 9.51
CA ASP A 166 17.60 7.88 9.50
C ASP A 166 17.40 6.38 9.77
N VAL A 167 16.75 5.70 8.83
CA VAL A 167 16.48 4.24 8.89
C VAL A 167 17.78 3.45 9.09
N THR A 168 18.89 3.92 8.49
CA THR A 168 20.21 3.26 8.57
C THR A 168 20.82 3.25 9.97
N TYR A 169 20.32 4.11 10.87
CA TYR A 169 20.68 4.01 12.28
C TYR A 169 20.19 2.69 12.89
N TYR A 170 18.97 2.27 12.55
CA TYR A 170 18.36 1.08 13.13
C TYR A 170 18.62 -0.19 12.32
N VAL A 171 18.57 -0.10 11.00
CA VAL A 171 18.74 -1.24 10.09
C VAL A 171 20.22 -1.36 9.73
N LYS A 172 20.93 -2.26 10.42
CA LYS A 172 22.36 -2.52 10.18
C LYS A 172 22.55 -3.61 9.14
N GLN A 173 23.51 -3.41 8.24
CA GLN A 173 23.87 -4.37 7.22
C GLN A 173 24.11 -5.77 7.80
N GLY A 174 23.50 -6.79 7.19
CA GLY A 174 23.58 -8.19 7.59
C GLY A 174 22.66 -8.59 8.77
N SER A 175 21.95 -7.64 9.38
CA SER A 175 20.98 -7.93 10.45
C SER A 175 19.76 -8.70 9.94
N ALA A 176 18.95 -9.24 10.86
CA ALA A 176 17.71 -9.94 10.49
C ALA A 176 16.72 -9.01 9.78
N ILE A 177 16.65 -7.76 10.23
CA ILE A 177 15.78 -6.72 9.64
C ILE A 177 16.28 -6.35 8.25
N ASP A 178 17.59 -6.14 8.09
CA ASP A 178 18.22 -5.80 6.80
C ASP A 178 17.98 -6.87 5.74
N LYS A 179 18.17 -8.14 6.08
CA LYS A 179 17.91 -9.26 5.15
C LYS A 179 16.45 -9.36 4.73
N GLU A 180 15.52 -9.08 5.65
CA GLU A 180 14.09 -9.08 5.33
C GLU A 180 13.71 -7.86 4.48
N ALA A 181 14.26 -6.68 4.81
CA ALA A 181 14.07 -5.47 4.02
C ALA A 181 14.64 -5.61 2.61
N GLU A 182 15.80 -6.24 2.44
CA GLU A 182 16.40 -6.57 1.14
C GLU A 182 15.51 -7.53 0.34
N LYS A 183 14.95 -8.55 1.01
CA LYS A 183 14.04 -9.51 0.37
C LYS A 183 12.74 -8.84 -0.09
N ARG A 184 12.15 -7.97 0.73
CA ARG A 184 10.91 -7.23 0.41
C ARG A 184 11.14 -6.12 -0.60
N ALA A 185 12.30 -5.45 -0.53
CA ALA A 185 12.79 -4.33 -1.35
C ALA A 185 11.95 -3.04 -1.34
N THR A 186 10.62 -3.14 -1.23
CA THR A 186 9.67 -2.03 -1.21
C THR A 186 8.44 -2.40 -0.40
N SER A 187 7.76 -1.41 0.17
CA SER A 187 6.40 -1.59 0.68
C SER A 187 5.43 -1.78 -0.49
N VAL A 188 4.40 -2.61 -0.29
CA VAL A 188 3.35 -2.89 -1.28
C VAL A 188 2.03 -2.31 -0.76
N TYR A 189 1.45 -1.38 -1.50
CA TYR A 189 0.20 -0.71 -1.15
C TYR A 189 -0.97 -1.36 -1.89
N LEU A 190 -1.82 -2.08 -1.17
CA LEU A 190 -3.09 -2.62 -1.67
C LEU A 190 -4.24 -1.65 -1.35
N VAL A 191 -5.43 -1.94 -1.87
CA VAL A 191 -6.60 -1.09 -1.67
C VAL A 191 -7.05 -1.07 -0.20
N ASP A 192 -6.89 -2.17 0.52
CA ASP A 192 -7.36 -2.35 1.90
C ASP A 192 -6.23 -2.31 2.95
N ARG A 193 -4.98 -2.58 2.55
CA ARG A 193 -3.83 -2.62 3.47
C ARG A 193 -2.51 -2.33 2.80
N THR A 194 -1.50 -2.07 3.63
CA THR A 194 -0.10 -1.92 3.20
C THR A 194 0.72 -3.06 3.77
N ILE A 195 1.51 -3.72 2.92
CA ILE A 195 2.52 -4.69 3.34
C ILE A 195 3.83 -3.94 3.39
N SER A 196 4.22 -3.52 4.59
CA SER A 196 5.42 -2.71 4.80
C SER A 196 6.69 -3.48 4.44
N MET A 197 7.73 -2.74 4.05
CA MET A 197 9.10 -3.27 3.91
C MET A 197 9.75 -3.52 5.27
N LEU A 198 9.45 -2.67 6.26
CA LEU A 198 10.01 -2.73 7.61
C LEU A 198 8.92 -3.05 8.64
N PRO A 199 9.26 -3.77 9.73
CA PRO A 199 8.32 -4.01 10.83
C PRO A 199 7.70 -2.72 11.36
N GLU A 200 6.45 -2.78 11.83
CA GLU A 200 5.70 -1.59 12.27
C GLU A 200 6.42 -0.78 13.37
N ARG A 201 7.11 -1.47 14.29
CA ARG A 201 7.95 -0.85 15.32
C ARG A 201 9.00 0.10 14.73
N LEU A 202 9.50 -0.19 13.52
CA LEU A 202 10.38 0.70 12.79
C LEU A 202 9.61 1.74 11.99
N SER A 203 8.72 1.31 11.09
CA SER A 203 8.08 2.21 10.12
C SER A 203 7.17 3.25 10.79
N ASN A 204 6.36 2.85 11.77
CA ASN A 204 5.30 3.68 12.34
C ASN A 204 5.73 4.41 13.63
N GLU A 205 6.87 4.03 14.20
CA GLU A 205 7.33 4.55 15.49
C GLU A 205 8.75 5.11 15.40
N LEU A 206 9.76 4.24 15.30
CA LEU A 206 11.16 4.65 15.46
C LEU A 206 11.68 5.53 14.32
N CYS A 207 11.23 5.28 13.09
CA CYS A 207 11.60 6.03 11.89
C CYS A 207 10.57 7.11 11.53
N SER A 208 9.29 6.90 11.84
CA SER A 208 8.25 7.89 11.60
C SER A 208 8.55 9.21 12.32
N LEU A 209 8.58 10.32 11.57
CA LEU A 209 8.88 11.67 12.04
C LEU A 209 7.69 12.30 12.78
N ARG A 210 7.17 11.58 13.78
CA ARG A 210 6.01 11.95 14.59
C ARG A 210 6.22 13.30 15.30
N PRO A 211 5.14 14.07 15.50
CA PRO A 211 5.23 15.36 16.16
C PRO A 211 5.63 15.20 17.64
N ASP A 212 6.26 16.24 18.18
CA ASP A 212 6.68 16.38 19.59
C ASP A 212 7.69 15.31 20.08
N GLU A 213 8.29 14.56 19.16
CA GLU A 213 9.31 13.56 19.44
C GLU A 213 10.63 13.91 18.75
N GLU A 214 11.75 13.70 19.44
CA GLU A 214 13.06 13.84 18.82
C GLU A 214 13.32 12.66 17.88
N LYS A 215 13.71 12.97 16.63
CA LYS A 215 13.95 11.96 15.59
C LYS A 215 15.27 12.22 14.90
N ARG A 216 15.98 11.12 14.61
CA ARG A 216 17.24 11.11 13.85
C ARG A 216 16.92 11.16 12.37
N CYS A 217 17.55 12.10 11.67
CA CYS A 217 17.37 12.25 10.24
C CYS A 217 18.70 12.27 9.49
N PHE A 218 18.62 11.94 8.20
CA PHE A 218 19.60 12.26 7.20
C PHE A 218 19.01 13.36 6.32
N SER A 219 19.63 14.54 6.33
CA SER A 219 19.01 15.76 5.83
C SER A 219 19.80 16.36 4.69
N CYS A 220 19.09 16.87 3.69
CA CYS A 220 19.64 17.76 2.68
C CYS A 220 19.19 19.19 3.00
N VAL A 221 20.15 20.05 3.32
CA VAL A 221 19.90 21.43 3.74
C VAL A 221 20.39 22.37 2.66
N PHE A 222 19.49 23.22 2.16
CA PHE A 222 19.74 24.14 1.07
C PHE A 222 19.74 25.58 1.55
N GLU A 223 20.72 26.36 1.11
CA GLU A 223 20.66 27.82 1.17
C GLU A 223 20.06 28.33 -0.15
N MET A 224 18.93 29.04 -0.07
CA MET A 224 18.18 29.51 -1.23
C MET A 224 17.89 31.01 -1.12
N ASN A 225 18.02 31.75 -2.22
CA ASN A 225 17.55 33.15 -2.24
C ASN A 225 16.04 33.23 -2.55
N ASP A 226 15.46 34.43 -2.52
CA ASP A 226 14.03 34.66 -2.81
C ASP A 226 13.62 34.25 -4.23
N ALA A 227 14.57 34.09 -5.16
CA ALA A 227 14.33 33.59 -6.51
C ALA A 227 14.35 32.05 -6.61
N ALA A 228 14.40 31.35 -5.46
CA ALA A 228 14.56 29.90 -5.35
C ALA A 228 15.83 29.36 -6.04
N GLN A 229 16.88 30.17 -6.11
CA GLN A 229 18.20 29.73 -6.57
C GLN A 229 18.97 29.15 -5.39
N ILE A 230 19.38 27.89 -5.51
CA ILE A 230 20.28 27.25 -4.56
C ILE A 230 21.64 27.93 -4.64
N LYS A 231 22.10 28.49 -3.53
CA LYS A 231 23.42 29.13 -3.37
C LYS A 231 24.43 28.16 -2.80
N ASN A 232 23.98 27.31 -1.88
CA ASN A 232 24.79 26.26 -1.29
C ASN A 232 23.87 25.10 -0.86
N TYR A 233 24.46 23.92 -0.65
CA TYR A 233 23.78 22.80 -0.03
C TYR A 233 24.76 21.97 0.81
N ARG A 234 24.23 21.28 1.80
CA ARG A 234 24.98 20.27 2.55
C ARG A 234 24.08 19.09 2.87
N ILE A 235 24.72 17.93 3.01
CA ILE A 235 24.08 16.70 3.47
C ILE A 235 24.65 16.40 4.85
N ALA A 236 23.79 16.30 5.84
CA ALA A 236 24.19 16.14 7.23
C ALA A 236 23.27 15.15 7.96
N ARG A 237 23.80 14.51 8.99
CA ARG A 237 22.94 13.86 9.98
C ARG A 237 22.41 14.93 10.91
N THR A 238 21.12 14.89 11.19
CA THR A 238 20.45 15.88 12.04
C THR A 238 19.61 15.20 13.11
N VAL A 239 19.22 15.97 14.12
CA VAL A 239 18.11 15.66 15.01
C VAL A 239 17.05 16.73 14.83
N ILE A 240 15.80 16.31 14.61
CA ILE A 240 14.64 17.21 14.53
C ILE A 240 13.67 16.90 15.67
N ARG A 241 12.76 17.83 15.94
CA ARG A 241 11.52 17.57 16.66
C ARG A 241 10.41 18.17 15.79
N SER A 242 9.60 17.32 15.15
CA SER A 242 8.53 17.82 14.28
C SER A 242 7.50 18.57 15.13
N ASP A 243 7.16 19.79 14.79
CA ASP A 243 6.17 20.59 15.50
C ASP A 243 4.75 20.19 15.12
N ARG A 244 4.56 19.68 13.90
CA ARG A 244 3.25 19.33 13.35
C ARG A 244 3.32 18.19 12.35
N ARG A 245 2.33 17.32 12.42
CA ARG A 245 1.90 16.43 11.34
C ARG A 245 0.69 17.05 10.67
N LEU A 246 0.75 17.27 9.37
CA LEU A 246 -0.34 17.86 8.58
C LEU A 246 -0.82 16.88 7.51
N SER A 247 -2.12 16.88 7.23
CA SER A 247 -2.61 16.32 5.97
C SER A 247 -2.40 17.30 4.80
N TYR A 248 -2.48 16.81 3.56
CA TYR A 248 -2.47 17.68 2.37
C TYR A 248 -3.59 18.72 2.39
N GLU A 249 -4.77 18.34 2.86
CA GLU A 249 -5.93 19.23 2.98
C GLU A 249 -5.66 20.33 4.02
N GLU A 250 -5.15 19.96 5.20
CA GLU A 250 -4.80 20.92 6.24
C GLU A 250 -3.72 21.89 5.77
N ALA A 251 -2.68 21.37 5.11
CA ALA A 251 -1.63 22.17 4.52
C ALA A 251 -2.17 23.18 3.49
N LEU A 252 -3.12 22.75 2.65
CA LEU A 252 -3.77 23.61 1.68
C LEU A 252 -4.62 24.70 2.35
N GLU A 253 -5.40 24.36 3.37
CA GLU A 253 -6.19 25.34 4.14
C GLU A 253 -5.30 26.42 4.76
N ILE A 254 -4.16 26.03 5.35
CA ILE A 254 -3.18 26.95 5.94
C ILE A 254 -2.63 27.89 4.87
N ILE A 255 -2.19 27.35 3.73
CA ILE A 255 -1.71 28.12 2.58
C ILE A 255 -2.78 29.07 2.03
N GLN A 256 -4.06 28.72 2.13
CA GLN A 256 -5.19 29.51 1.65
C GLN A 256 -5.70 30.56 2.64
N GLY A 257 -5.11 30.65 3.84
CA GLY A 257 -5.41 31.73 4.78
C GLY A 257 -5.97 31.28 6.13
N LYS A 258 -6.07 29.98 6.41
CA LYS A 258 -6.39 29.49 7.77
C LYS A 258 -5.31 29.96 8.74
N ASN A 259 -5.74 30.58 9.85
CA ASN A 259 -4.84 31.07 10.88
C ASN A 259 -4.15 29.90 11.58
N ASP A 260 -2.83 29.78 11.39
CA ASP A 260 -1.99 28.75 11.98
C ASP A 260 -0.56 29.31 12.17
N PRO A 261 0.16 28.96 13.25
CA PRO A 261 1.54 29.41 13.47
C PRO A 261 2.49 29.14 12.30
N LEU A 262 2.29 28.06 11.54
CA LEU A 262 3.13 27.68 10.40
C LEU A 262 2.77 28.39 9.10
N GLN A 263 1.69 29.20 9.08
CA GLN A 263 1.16 29.78 7.85
C GLN A 263 2.21 30.53 7.04
N LYS A 264 3.00 31.38 7.69
CA LYS A 264 4.03 32.16 7.02
C LYS A 264 5.06 31.27 6.33
N ASP A 265 5.53 30.24 7.02
CA ASP A 265 6.58 29.33 6.52
C ASP A 265 6.05 28.47 5.37
N MET A 266 4.82 27.98 5.48
CA MET A 266 4.16 27.19 4.42
C MET A 266 3.89 28.01 3.15
N ILE A 267 3.46 29.26 3.29
CA ILE A 267 3.27 30.17 2.14
C ILE A 267 4.62 30.39 1.44
N LEU A 268 5.67 30.69 2.20
CA LEU A 268 7.02 30.91 1.66
C LEU A 268 7.58 29.67 0.95
N LEU A 269 7.47 28.49 1.57
CA LEU A 269 7.87 27.23 0.95
C LEU A 269 7.10 26.97 -0.34
N ASN A 270 5.79 27.21 -0.36
CA ASN A 270 4.96 27.07 -1.57
C ASN A 270 5.38 28.06 -2.68
N GLU A 271 5.75 29.30 -2.34
CA GLU A 271 6.28 30.25 -3.32
C GLU A 271 7.62 29.79 -3.93
N LEU A 272 8.53 29.28 -3.11
CA LEU A 272 9.79 28.68 -3.57
C LEU A 272 9.52 27.46 -4.46
N ALA A 273 8.62 26.57 -4.03
CA ALA A 273 8.23 25.38 -4.78
C ALA A 273 7.62 25.73 -6.15
N LYS A 274 6.77 26.75 -6.24
CA LYS A 274 6.22 27.25 -7.52
C LYS A 274 7.31 27.75 -8.47
N LYS A 275 8.31 28.49 -7.95
CA LYS A 275 9.46 28.96 -8.73
C LYS A 275 10.30 27.79 -9.24
N LEU A 276 10.59 26.81 -8.38
CA LEU A 276 11.30 25.58 -8.77
C LEU A 276 10.52 24.78 -9.83
N ARG A 277 9.21 24.60 -9.64
CA ARG A 277 8.33 23.91 -10.60
C ARG A 277 8.34 24.58 -11.97
N ASN A 278 8.24 25.92 -12.01
CA ASN A 278 8.31 26.68 -13.26
C ASN A 278 9.66 26.50 -13.98
N LYS A 279 10.77 26.50 -13.22
CA LYS A 279 12.10 26.21 -13.78
C LYS A 279 12.19 24.78 -14.31
N ARG A 280 11.63 23.80 -13.57
CA ARG A 280 11.58 22.39 -13.97
C ARG A 280 10.85 22.20 -15.31
N PHE A 281 9.68 22.81 -15.50
CA PHE A 281 8.95 22.77 -16.77
C PHE A 281 9.70 23.46 -17.91
N LYS A 282 10.34 24.61 -17.66
CA LYS A 282 11.19 25.28 -18.65
C LYS A 282 12.38 24.41 -19.11
N ASN A 283 12.82 23.49 -18.26
CA ASN A 283 13.89 22.53 -18.56
C ASN A 283 13.38 21.23 -19.21
N GLY A 284 12.08 21.11 -19.50
CA GLY A 284 11.52 20.01 -20.31
C GLY A 284 11.00 18.79 -19.56
N ALA A 285 10.78 18.89 -18.24
CA ALA A 285 10.03 17.88 -17.48
C ALA A 285 8.51 18.07 -17.58
#